data_AF-A0A2V8EDK6-F1
#
_entry.id   AF-A0A2V8EDK6-F1
#
_cell.length_a   1.000
_cell.length_b   1.000
_cell.length_c   1.000
_cell.angle_alpha   90.00
_cell.angle_beta   90.00
_cell.angle_gamma   90.00
#
_symmetry.space_group_name_H-M   'P 1'
#
loop_
_entity.id
_entity.type
_entity.pdbx_description
1 polymer ?
#
loop_
_entity_poly.entity_id
_entity_poly.type
_entity_poly.pdbx_seq_one_letter_code
_entity_poly.pdbx_strand_id
1 'polypeptide(L)'
;MIRTILKDVAPDTIGGPTLFHEHMSLSRAYWDQMVASFPPAVKERLAVPASESYFLENMDLIVSEMRAAKQDGIACLVDGGHADMGRSVAFLKEVSTRSGLPIVVSGGYYTQPFQR
;
A
#
# COMPACT_ATOMS: atom_id res chain seq x y z
N MET A 1 4.03 20.95 6.91
CA MET A 1 3.38 19.87 7.68
C MET A 1 3.16 18.69 6.74
N ILE A 2 3.36 17.47 7.23
CA ILE A 2 3.11 16.22 6.51
C ILE A 2 1.96 15.51 7.21
N ARG A 3 0.88 15.22 6.47
CA ARG A 3 -0.29 14.50 6.99
C ARG A 3 -0.05 12.99 6.89
N THR A 4 0.37 12.38 7.99
CA THR A 4 0.39 10.92 8.09
C THR A 4 -1.00 10.42 8.48
N ILE A 5 -1.27 9.13 8.31
CA ILE A 5 -2.58 8.53 8.55
C ILE A 5 -3.02 8.57 10.01
N LEU A 6 -2.06 8.67 10.95
CA LEU A 6 -2.34 8.73 12.39
C LEU A 6 -2.35 10.16 12.93
N LYS A 7 -1.55 11.07 12.35
CA LYS A 7 -1.42 12.47 12.79
C LYS A 7 -0.66 13.33 11.78
N ASP A 8 -0.84 14.63 11.89
CA ASP A 8 0.01 15.61 11.21
C ASP A 8 1.37 15.72 11.93
N VAL A 9 2.47 15.84 11.18
CA VAL A 9 3.84 15.99 11.71
C VAL A 9 4.59 17.13 11.01
N ALA A 10 5.62 17.67 11.65
CA ALA A 10 6.53 18.63 11.01
C ALA A 10 7.51 17.90 10.08
N PRO A 11 7.88 18.47 8.91
CA PRO A 11 8.78 17.81 7.97
C PRO A 11 10.09 17.32 8.60
N ASP A 12 10.69 18.15 9.45
CA ASP A 12 11.98 17.86 10.11
C ASP A 12 11.91 16.69 11.11
N THR A 13 10.72 16.16 11.41
CA THR A 13 10.56 14.96 12.25
C THR A 13 10.70 13.65 11.49
N ILE A 14 10.70 13.68 10.15
CA ILE A 14 11.02 12.52 9.31
C ILE A 14 12.54 12.56 9.05
N GLY A 15 13.31 12.03 9.99
CA GLY A 15 14.78 12.13 9.99
C GLY A 15 15.54 11.11 9.15
N GLY A 16 14.84 10.26 8.38
CA GLY A 16 15.45 9.17 7.61
C GLY A 16 14.81 8.99 6.23
N PRO A 17 15.24 7.97 5.47
CA PRO A 17 14.72 7.70 4.13
C PRO A 17 13.20 7.55 4.12
N THR A 18 12.57 8.12 3.09
CA THR A 18 11.15 7.94 2.81
C THR A 18 11.00 7.15 1.52
N LEU A 19 10.23 6.06 1.57
CA LEU A 19 9.81 5.38 0.35
C LEU A 19 8.61 6.15 -0.21
N PHE A 20 8.84 6.86 -1.31
CA PHE A 20 7.92 7.87 -1.85
C PHE A 20 6.79 7.29 -2.71
N HIS A 21 6.86 6.01 -3.12
CA HIS A 21 5.79 5.36 -3.87
C HIS A 21 5.75 3.87 -3.54
N GLU A 22 4.80 3.47 -2.71
CA GLU A 22 4.59 2.07 -2.33
C GLU A 22 3.09 1.72 -2.33
N HIS A 23 2.77 0.43 -2.23
CA HIS A 23 1.41 -0.06 -2.10
C HIS A 23 1.32 -1.01 -0.91
N MET A 24 0.66 -0.60 0.17
CA MET A 24 0.43 -1.43 1.35
C MET A 24 -1.03 -1.92 1.42
N SER A 25 -1.91 -1.33 0.60
CA SER A 25 -3.28 -1.81 0.41
C SER A 25 -3.73 -1.57 -1.03
N LEU A 26 -4.03 -2.67 -1.71
CA LEU A 26 -4.76 -2.73 -2.97
C LEU A 26 -5.76 -3.88 -2.83
N SER A 27 -6.91 -3.82 -3.49
CA SER A 27 -7.85 -4.94 -3.44
C SER A 27 -7.44 -6.05 -4.40
N ARG A 28 -7.74 -7.30 -4.02
CA ARG A 28 -7.58 -8.45 -4.91
C ARG A 28 -8.41 -8.30 -6.19
N ALA A 29 -9.62 -7.76 -6.08
CA ALA A 29 -10.49 -7.50 -7.23
C ALA A 29 -9.86 -6.56 -8.25
N TYR A 30 -9.22 -5.47 -7.78
CA TYR A 30 -8.49 -4.56 -8.66
C TYR A 30 -7.26 -5.24 -9.27
N TRP A 31 -6.48 -5.98 -8.48
CA TRP A 31 -5.31 -6.71 -8.97
C TRP A 31 -5.68 -7.68 -10.10
N ASP A 32 -6.71 -8.50 -9.90
CA ASP A 32 -7.16 -9.46 -10.91
C ASP A 32 -7.64 -8.76 -12.19
N GLN A 33 -8.37 -7.65 -12.07
CA GLN A 33 -8.80 -6.86 -13.23
C GLN A 33 -7.61 -6.24 -13.97
N MET A 34 -6.63 -5.72 -13.24
CA MET A 34 -5.42 -5.12 -13.79
C MET A 34 -4.57 -6.17 -14.51
N VAL A 35 -4.33 -7.32 -13.88
CA VAL A 35 -3.62 -8.45 -14.48
C VAL A 35 -4.35 -8.96 -15.72
N ALA A 36 -5.68 -9.03 -15.72
CA ALA A 36 -6.49 -9.43 -16.87
C ALA A 36 -6.28 -8.54 -18.12
N SER A 37 -5.77 -7.31 -17.96
CA SER A 37 -5.46 -6.42 -19.09
C SER A 37 -4.10 -6.69 -19.74
N PHE A 38 -3.20 -7.44 -19.09
CA PHE A 38 -1.84 -7.67 -19.60
C PHE A 38 -1.73 -8.78 -20.66
N PRO A 39 -0.60 -8.85 -21.39
CA PRO A 39 -0.30 -9.99 -22.28
C PRO A 39 -0.21 -11.33 -21.51
N PRO A 40 -0.47 -12.49 -22.16
CA PRO A 40 -0.50 -13.80 -21.51
C PRO A 40 0.73 -14.13 -20.65
N ALA A 41 1.93 -13.84 -21.14
CA ALA A 41 3.18 -14.11 -20.42
C ALA A 41 3.33 -13.31 -19.12
N VAL A 42 2.72 -12.12 -19.05
CA VAL A 42 2.72 -11.29 -17.83
C VAL A 42 1.63 -11.76 -16.87
N LYS A 43 0.46 -12.12 -17.41
CA LYS A 43 -0.65 -12.68 -16.63
C LYS A 43 -0.24 -13.88 -15.80
N GLU A 44 0.40 -14.86 -16.44
CA GLU A 44 0.84 -16.09 -15.78
C GLU A 44 1.79 -15.82 -14.60
N ARG A 45 2.65 -14.80 -14.72
CA ARG A 45 3.63 -14.43 -13.68
C ARG A 45 3.04 -13.64 -12.52
N LEU A 46 1.95 -12.92 -12.75
CA LEU A 46 1.34 -12.00 -11.76
C LEU A 46 0.02 -12.53 -11.19
N ALA A 47 -0.54 -13.59 -11.76
CA ALA A 47 -1.75 -14.21 -11.26
C ALA A 47 -1.52 -14.77 -9.86
N VAL A 48 -2.41 -14.41 -8.94
CA VAL A 48 -2.45 -15.01 -7.60
C VAL A 48 -3.45 -16.16 -7.66
N PRO A 49 -3.10 -17.40 -7.27
CA PRO A 49 -4.05 -18.50 -7.26
C PRO A 49 -5.28 -18.20 -6.39
N ALA A 50 -6.46 -18.71 -6.77
CA ALA A 50 -7.68 -18.50 -5.99
C ALA A 50 -7.62 -19.19 -4.61
N SER A 51 -6.78 -20.20 -4.45
CA SER A 51 -6.51 -20.89 -3.19
C SER A 51 -5.59 -20.11 -2.25
N GLU A 52 -4.96 -19.03 -2.72
CA GLU A 52 -4.00 -18.25 -1.95
C GLU A 52 -4.58 -16.90 -1.52
N SER A 53 -4.28 -16.52 -0.28
CA SER A 53 -4.61 -15.21 0.25
C SER A 53 -3.83 -14.13 -0.49
N TYR A 54 -4.51 -13.04 -0.85
CA TYR A 54 -3.85 -11.90 -1.48
C TYR A 54 -2.99 -11.16 -0.45
N PHE A 55 -1.70 -10.98 -0.76
CA PHE A 55 -0.71 -10.50 0.21
C PHE A 55 -0.98 -9.08 0.72
N LEU A 56 -1.54 -8.18 -0.10
CA LEU A 56 -1.92 -6.81 0.32
C LEU A 56 -3.23 -6.76 1.13
N GLU A 57 -3.91 -7.89 1.31
CA GLU A 57 -5.05 -8.04 2.22
C GLU A 57 -4.66 -8.82 3.50
N ASN A 58 -3.42 -9.29 3.60
CA ASN A 58 -2.90 -10.00 4.77
C ASN A 58 -2.25 -9.01 5.76
N MET A 59 -3.00 -8.63 6.79
CA MET A 59 -2.55 -7.67 7.81
C MET A 59 -1.23 -8.06 8.48
N ASP A 60 -1.07 -9.32 8.87
CA ASP A 60 0.09 -9.74 9.65
C ASP A 60 1.37 -9.70 8.80
N LEU A 61 1.27 -10.09 7.53
CA LEU A 61 2.36 -9.98 6.57
C LEU A 61 2.74 -8.51 6.32
N ILE A 62 1.77 -7.63 6.04
CA ILE A 62 2.10 -6.22 5.79
C ILE A 62 2.70 -5.57 7.04
N VAL A 63 2.19 -5.89 8.23
CA VAL A 63 2.80 -5.41 9.48
C VAL A 63 4.22 -5.92 9.68
N SER A 64 4.52 -7.18 9.32
CA SER A 64 5.89 -7.70 9.42
C SER A 64 6.84 -7.00 8.45
N GLU A 65 6.45 -6.82 7.19
CA GLU A 65 7.25 -6.10 6.19
C GLU A 65 7.50 -4.64 6.61
N MET A 66 6.49 -3.95 7.13
CA MET A 66 6.66 -2.57 7.62
C MET A 66 7.56 -2.50 8.85
N ARG A 67 7.54 -3.50 9.73
CA ARG A 67 8.49 -3.56 10.86
C ARG A 67 9.91 -3.79 10.38
N ALA A 68 10.12 -4.65 9.39
CA ALA A 68 11.43 -4.87 8.78
C ALA A 68 11.96 -3.58 8.14
N ALA A 69 11.15 -2.91 7.31
CA ALA A 69 11.53 -1.63 6.71
C ALA A 69 11.93 -0.58 7.76
N LYS A 70 11.18 -0.49 8.87
CA LYS A 70 11.52 0.39 9.99
C LYS A 70 12.84 0.00 10.67
N GLN A 71 13.09 -1.29 10.86
CA GLN A 71 14.36 -1.79 11.42
C GLN A 71 15.55 -1.44 10.52
N ASP A 72 15.35 -1.43 9.20
CA ASP A 72 16.34 -1.01 8.21
C ASP A 72 16.52 0.52 8.12
N GLY A 73 15.79 1.29 8.93
CA GLY A 73 15.94 2.73 9.07
C GLY A 73 15.00 3.56 8.20
N ILE A 74 14.02 2.95 7.50
CA ILE A 74 12.98 3.70 6.80
C ILE A 74 12.16 4.51 7.81
N ALA A 75 12.03 5.81 7.56
CA ALA A 75 11.36 6.74 8.47
C ALA A 75 9.91 7.03 8.08
N CYS A 76 9.54 6.84 6.81
CA CYS A 76 8.18 7.08 6.33
C CYS A 76 7.91 6.32 5.01
N LEU A 77 6.64 5.97 4.77
CA LEU A 77 6.16 5.50 3.48
C LEU A 77 5.02 6.39 2.95
N VAL A 78 4.90 6.44 1.64
CA VAL A 78 3.76 7.01 0.92
C VAL A 78 3.01 5.89 0.20
N ASP A 79 1.77 5.64 0.60
CA ASP A 79 0.86 4.73 -0.10
C ASP A 79 0.27 5.42 -1.34
N GLY A 80 0.67 4.95 -2.52
CA GLY A 80 0.18 5.40 -3.82
C GLY A 80 -1.17 4.79 -4.23
N GLY A 81 -1.86 4.10 -3.31
CA GLY A 81 -3.14 3.46 -3.54
C GLY A 81 -4.30 4.46 -3.54
N HIS A 82 -5.12 4.38 -4.59
CA HIS A 82 -6.30 5.22 -4.77
C HIS A 82 -7.59 4.45 -4.47
N ALA A 83 -8.70 5.17 -4.28
CA ALA A 83 -9.99 4.54 -3.90
C ALA A 83 -10.51 3.58 -4.98
N ASP A 84 -10.29 3.91 -6.26
CA ASP A 84 -10.62 3.09 -7.42
C ASP A 84 -9.75 1.83 -7.58
N MET A 85 -8.68 1.70 -6.79
CA MET A 85 -7.90 0.47 -6.66
C MET A 85 -8.41 -0.46 -5.53
N GLY A 86 -9.46 -0.04 -4.82
CA GLY A 86 -9.96 -0.72 -3.62
C GLY A 86 -9.03 -0.60 -2.41
N ARG A 87 -8.19 0.43 -2.35
CA ARG A 87 -7.34 0.72 -1.19
C ARG A 87 -8.18 0.98 0.07
N SER A 88 -7.78 0.40 1.20
CA SER A 88 -8.47 0.54 2.49
C SER A 88 -7.72 1.46 3.47
N VAL A 89 -8.29 2.63 3.78
CA VAL A 89 -7.73 3.55 4.81
C VAL A 89 -7.70 2.88 6.19
N ALA A 90 -8.76 2.15 6.53
CA ALA A 90 -8.86 1.49 7.82
C ALA A 90 -7.75 0.44 8.00
N PHE A 91 -7.46 -0.32 6.94
CA PHE A 91 -6.34 -1.27 6.92
C PHE A 91 -5.01 -0.55 7.11
N LEU A 92 -4.73 0.51 6.34
CA LEU A 92 -3.49 1.28 6.46
C LEU A 92 -3.32 1.92 7.85
N LYS A 93 -4.43 2.30 8.50
CA LYS A 93 -4.40 2.87 9.85
C LYS A 93 -3.92 1.84 10.86
N GLU A 94 -4.42 0.62 10.73
CA GLU A 94 -4.01 -0.50 11.57
C GLU A 94 -2.56 -0.91 11.30
N VAL A 95 -2.14 -0.95 10.03
CA VAL A 95 -0.75 -1.21 9.64
C VAL A 95 0.20 -0.18 10.28
N SER A 96 -0.09 1.12 10.15
CA SER A 96 0.76 2.17 10.74
C SER A 96 0.76 2.09 12.27
N THR A 97 -0.38 1.76 12.90
CA THR A 97 -0.49 1.58 14.35
C THR A 97 0.36 0.41 14.84
N ARG A 98 0.28 -0.77 14.19
CA ARG A 98 0.95 -1.99 14.62
C ARG A 98 2.44 -2.04 14.28
N SER A 99 2.85 -1.41 13.18
CA SER A 99 4.27 -1.32 12.77
C SER A 99 5.00 -0.15 13.43
N GLY A 100 4.26 0.91 13.77
CA GLY A 100 4.80 2.18 14.21
C GLY A 100 5.59 2.92 13.11
N LEU A 101 5.41 2.54 11.84
CA LEU A 101 5.99 3.23 10.69
C LEU A 101 4.97 4.26 10.16
N PRO A 102 5.32 5.56 10.09
CA PRO A 102 4.42 6.58 9.56
C PRO A 102 4.08 6.34 8.08
N ILE A 103 2.78 6.35 7.76
CA ILE A 103 2.27 6.21 6.40
C ILE A 103 1.56 7.50 5.99
N VAL A 104 1.91 8.05 4.84
CA VAL A 104 1.14 9.08 4.13
C VAL A 104 0.23 8.38 3.12
N VAL A 105 -1.05 8.77 3.07
CA VAL A 105 -2.03 8.17 2.15
C VAL A 105 -2.33 9.16 1.03
N SER A 106 -2.19 8.72 -0.20
CA SER A 106 -2.59 9.48 -1.38
C SER A 106 -4.11 9.59 -1.54
N GLY A 107 -4.56 10.59 -2.31
CA GLY A 107 -5.94 10.75 -2.73
C GLY A 107 -6.01 11.03 -4.23
N GLY A 108 -7.22 10.94 -4.81
CA GLY A 108 -7.44 11.12 -6.25
C GLY A 108 -7.98 9.86 -6.94
N TYR A 109 -7.90 9.87 -8.26
CA TYR A 109 -8.25 8.76 -9.15
C TYR A 109 -7.00 8.27 -9.86
N TYR A 110 -6.93 6.98 -10.18
CA TYR A 110 -5.79 6.39 -10.86
C TYR A 110 -5.87 6.58 -12.38
N THR A 111 -6.62 5.73 -13.08
CA THR A 111 -6.70 5.71 -14.55
C THR A 111 -8.03 5.12 -15.02
N GLN A 112 -8.46 5.49 -16.23
CA GLN A 112 -9.52 4.76 -16.93
C GLN A 112 -8.94 3.44 -17.50
N PRO A 113 -9.71 2.34 -17.52
CA PRO A 113 -11.14 2.22 -17.22
C PRO A 113 -11.46 1.84 -15.76
N PHE A 114 -10.51 1.94 -14.83
CA PHE A 114 -10.66 1.40 -13.47
C PHE A 114 -11.57 2.21 -12.53
N GLN A 115 -12.24 3.25 -13.05
CA GLN A 115 -13.25 4.01 -12.34
C GLN A 115 -14.56 3.22 -12.29
N ARG A 116 -15.08 2.93 -11.09
CA ARG A 116 -16.46 2.49 -10.89
C ARG A 116 -17.36 3.68 -10.61
#